data_AF-A0A7C9ESL8-F1
#
_entry.id   AF-A0A7C9ESL8-F1
#
_cell.length_a   1.000
_cell.length_b   1.000
_cell.length_c   1.000
_cell.angle_alpha   90.00
_cell.angle_beta   90.00
_cell.angle_gamma   90.00
#
_symmetry.space_group_name_H-M   'P 1'
#
loop_
_entity.id
_entity.type
_entity.pdbx_description
1 polymer ?
#
loop_
_entity_poly.entity_id
_entity_poly.type
_entity_poly.pdbx_seq_one_letter_code
_entity_poly.pdbx_strand_id
1 'polypeptide(L)'
;CLGQQSSFSRGFDTILGMLLVSLRENSPVIRAKALRAVSIIVEADPDVLCDKRVQLAVEGRFCDSAISVREAALELVGRHIASHPDVGLQYFEKVAERIKDMGISVRKRAIKIIRDMCTSNVDFPESTRACIEIMSRISDEESSIQDLVCKTFYEFWFEEPSGRQYFGNDSSVPLEVARKTE
;
A
#
# COMPACT_ATOMS: atom_id res chain seq x y z
N CYS A 1 15.65 -26.98 -9.14
CA CYS A 1 15.89 -27.51 -7.78
C CYS A 1 15.14 -28.83 -7.60
N LEU A 2 15.72 -29.82 -6.89
CA LEU A 2 15.15 -31.17 -6.71
C LEU A 2 13.73 -31.19 -6.09
N GLY A 3 13.29 -30.09 -5.45
CA GLY A 3 11.94 -29.93 -4.91
C GLY A 3 10.83 -29.61 -5.93
N GLN A 4 11.14 -29.30 -7.20
CA GLN A 4 10.13 -29.01 -8.23
C GLN A 4 9.36 -30.25 -8.72
N GLN A 5 9.83 -31.46 -8.41
CA GLN A 5 9.19 -32.72 -8.82
C GLN A 5 8.47 -33.48 -7.70
N SER A 6 8.31 -32.87 -6.52
CA SER A 6 7.54 -33.50 -5.45
C SER A 6 6.03 -33.45 -5.73
N SER A 7 5.27 -34.41 -5.22
CA SER A 7 3.80 -34.41 -5.29
C SER A 7 3.18 -33.13 -4.68
N PHE A 8 3.89 -32.51 -3.73
CA PHE A 8 3.52 -31.24 -3.12
C PHE A 8 3.59 -30.05 -4.10
N SER A 9 4.62 -29.98 -4.94
CA SER A 9 4.77 -28.93 -5.97
C SER A 9 3.63 -28.98 -6.99
N ARG A 10 3.12 -30.17 -7.30
CA ARG A 10 1.92 -30.36 -8.14
C ARG A 10 0.61 -29.96 -7.43
N GLY A 11 0.57 -30.07 -6.11
CA GLY A 11 -0.58 -29.70 -5.29
C GLY A 11 -0.76 -28.18 -5.16
N PHE A 12 0.33 -27.41 -5.26
CA PHE A 12 0.31 -25.95 -5.09
C PHE A 12 -0.69 -25.27 -6.03
N ASP A 13 -0.62 -25.54 -7.34
CA ASP A 13 -1.53 -24.94 -8.32
C ASP A 13 -3.00 -25.26 -8.03
N THR A 14 -3.27 -26.46 -7.50
CA THR A 14 -4.62 -26.88 -7.12
C THR A 14 -5.09 -26.12 -5.88
N ILE A 15 -4.24 -26.00 -4.86
CA ILE A 15 -4.53 -25.26 -3.62
C ILE A 15 -4.75 -23.78 -3.93
N LEU A 16 -3.85 -23.18 -4.71
CA LEU A 16 -3.97 -21.79 -5.15
C LEU A 16 -5.27 -21.59 -5.94
N GLY A 17 -5.58 -22.49 -6.88
CA GLY A 17 -6.84 -22.48 -7.61
C GLY A 17 -8.06 -22.51 -6.69
N MET A 18 -8.08 -23.38 -5.68
CA MET A 18 -9.17 -23.43 -4.69
C MET A 18 -9.29 -22.14 -3.87
N LEU A 19 -8.17 -21.51 -3.50
CA LEU A 19 -8.18 -20.22 -2.81
C LEU A 19 -8.77 -19.12 -3.70
N LEU A 20 -8.41 -19.09 -4.99
CA LEU A 20 -8.95 -18.11 -5.94
C LEU A 20 -10.47 -18.30 -6.18
N VAL A 21 -10.95 -19.55 -6.19
CA VAL A 21 -12.40 -19.83 -6.21
C VAL A 21 -13.06 -19.35 -4.91
N SER A 22 -12.41 -19.58 -3.77
CA SER A 22 -12.91 -19.17 -2.45
C SER A 22 -13.07 -17.64 -2.32
N LEU A 23 -12.33 -16.85 -3.12
CA LEU A 23 -12.52 -15.40 -3.20
C LEU A 23 -13.89 -14.99 -3.76
N ARG A 24 -14.63 -15.90 -4.39
CA ARG A 24 -15.96 -15.65 -4.99
C ARG A 24 -17.11 -16.25 -4.19
N GLU A 25 -16.82 -16.83 -3.02
CA GLU A 25 -17.82 -17.40 -2.13
C GLU A 25 -18.81 -16.36 -1.61
N ASN A 26 -20.04 -16.78 -1.29
CA ASN A 26 -21.07 -15.88 -0.80
C ASN A 26 -20.73 -15.29 0.58
N SER A 27 -20.02 -16.05 1.42
CA SER A 27 -19.64 -15.64 2.76
C SER A 27 -18.49 -14.62 2.74
N PRO A 28 -18.67 -13.38 3.21
CA PRO A 28 -17.58 -12.40 3.29
C PRO A 28 -16.44 -12.86 4.21
N VAL A 29 -16.75 -13.68 5.22
CA VAL A 29 -15.74 -14.26 6.12
C VAL A 29 -14.82 -15.21 5.36
N ILE A 30 -15.36 -16.03 4.45
CA ILE A 30 -14.56 -16.96 3.63
C ILE A 30 -13.69 -16.16 2.65
N ARG A 31 -14.28 -15.17 1.95
CA ARG A 31 -13.52 -14.31 1.03
C ARG A 31 -12.36 -13.59 1.72
N ALA A 32 -12.58 -13.02 2.89
CA ALA A 32 -11.52 -12.36 3.67
C ALA A 32 -10.43 -13.34 4.12
N LYS A 33 -10.80 -14.55 4.57
CA LYS A 33 -9.82 -15.59 4.94
C LYS A 33 -9.02 -16.07 3.73
N ALA A 34 -9.65 -16.23 2.58
CA ALA A 34 -8.98 -16.58 1.34
C ALA A 34 -7.97 -15.50 0.92
N LEU A 35 -8.32 -14.21 1.01
CA LEU A 35 -7.37 -13.10 0.78
C LEU A 35 -6.18 -13.16 1.72
N ARG A 36 -6.39 -13.41 3.01
CA ARG A 36 -5.29 -13.55 3.97
C ARG A 36 -4.38 -14.74 3.65
N ALA A 37 -4.95 -15.87 3.25
CA ALA A 37 -4.18 -17.04 2.83
C ALA A 37 -3.35 -16.75 1.57
N VAL A 38 -3.95 -16.12 0.55
CA VAL A 38 -3.22 -15.68 -0.65
C VAL A 38 -2.12 -14.70 -0.27
N SER A 39 -2.37 -13.80 0.67
CA SER A 39 -1.35 -12.86 1.12
C SER A 39 -0.14 -13.52 1.77
N ILE A 40 -0.33 -14.56 2.57
CA ILE A 40 0.78 -15.33 3.17
C ILE A 40 1.59 -16.02 2.07
N ILE A 41 0.92 -16.52 1.02
CA ILE A 41 1.59 -17.13 -0.13
C ILE A 41 2.41 -16.08 -0.88
N VAL A 42 1.86 -14.90 -1.15
CA VAL A 42 2.56 -13.80 -1.84
C VAL A 42 3.74 -13.27 -1.02
N GLU A 43 3.65 -13.27 0.31
CA GLU A 43 4.80 -12.93 1.17
C GLU A 43 5.93 -13.95 1.07
N ALA A 44 5.61 -15.23 0.89
CA ALA A 44 6.60 -16.29 0.72
C ALA A 44 7.16 -16.36 -0.71
N ASP A 45 6.34 -16.04 -1.72
CA ASP A 45 6.68 -16.03 -3.14
C ASP A 45 5.98 -14.85 -3.86
N PRO A 46 6.65 -13.70 -4.01
CA PRO A 46 6.08 -12.49 -4.60
C PRO A 46 5.64 -12.65 -6.06
N ASP A 47 6.29 -13.55 -6.81
CA ASP A 47 5.99 -13.80 -8.23
C ASP A 47 4.58 -14.38 -8.42
N VAL A 48 3.96 -14.91 -7.36
CA VAL A 48 2.57 -15.38 -7.39
C VAL A 48 1.60 -14.24 -7.73
N LEU A 49 1.87 -13.00 -7.31
CA LEU A 49 1.01 -11.85 -7.65
C LEU A 49 1.24 -11.35 -9.09
N CYS A 50 2.32 -11.78 -9.75
CA CYS A 50 2.56 -11.55 -11.18
C CYS A 50 1.70 -12.48 -12.07
N ASP A 51 1.15 -13.58 -11.53
CA ASP A 51 0.15 -14.38 -12.25
C ASP A 51 -1.14 -13.56 -12.43
N LYS A 52 -1.48 -13.29 -13.69
CA LYS A 52 -2.67 -12.52 -14.08
C LYS A 52 -3.97 -13.04 -13.43
N ARG A 53 -4.10 -14.34 -13.21
CA ARG A 53 -5.28 -14.94 -12.58
C ARG A 53 -5.39 -14.51 -11.11
N VAL A 54 -4.26 -14.52 -10.39
CA VAL A 54 -4.19 -14.09 -8.99
C VAL A 54 -4.39 -12.59 -8.91
N GLN A 55 -3.70 -11.81 -9.74
CA GLN A 55 -3.83 -10.36 -9.80
C GLN A 55 -5.27 -9.92 -10.02
N LEU A 56 -5.93 -10.44 -11.06
CA LEU A 56 -7.34 -10.12 -11.35
C LEU A 56 -8.28 -10.52 -10.22
N ALA A 57 -8.02 -11.66 -9.56
CA ALA A 57 -8.85 -12.13 -8.45
C ALA A 57 -8.72 -11.23 -7.21
N VAL A 58 -7.50 -10.76 -6.89
CA VAL A 58 -7.23 -9.84 -5.77
C VAL A 58 -7.76 -8.44 -6.07
N GLU A 59 -7.45 -7.88 -7.24
CA GLU A 59 -7.94 -6.55 -7.65
C GLU A 59 -9.47 -6.50 -7.70
N GLY A 60 -10.11 -7.59 -8.15
CA GLY A 60 -11.55 -7.73 -8.14
C GLY A 60 -12.19 -7.67 -6.75
N ARG A 61 -11.41 -7.69 -5.66
CA ARG A 61 -11.89 -7.52 -4.27
C ARG A 61 -11.73 -6.10 -3.73
N PHE A 62 -11.13 -5.17 -4.46
CA PHE A 62 -11.08 -3.75 -4.04
C PHE A 62 -12.46 -3.09 -4.00
N CYS A 63 -13.43 -3.62 -4.74
CA CYS A 63 -14.83 -3.18 -4.75
C CYS A 63 -15.78 -4.23 -4.13
N ASP A 64 -15.29 -5.14 -3.29
CA ASP A 64 -16.15 -6.14 -2.63
C ASP A 64 -17.24 -5.48 -1.78
N SER A 65 -18.41 -6.11 -1.66
CA SER A 65 -19.52 -5.58 -0.87
C SER A 65 -19.18 -5.45 0.62
N ALA A 66 -18.31 -6.31 1.16
CA ALA A 66 -17.90 -6.28 2.55
C ALA A 66 -16.64 -5.45 2.79
N ILE A 67 -16.71 -4.52 3.75
CA ILE A 67 -15.58 -3.66 4.17
C ILE A 67 -14.36 -4.51 4.53
N SER A 68 -14.54 -5.59 5.29
CA SER A 68 -13.46 -6.46 5.74
C SER A 68 -12.72 -7.16 4.59
N VAL A 69 -13.40 -7.41 3.47
CA VAL A 69 -12.80 -8.02 2.28
C VAL A 69 -12.00 -6.99 1.50
N ARG A 70 -12.54 -5.77 1.32
CA ARG A 70 -11.82 -4.65 0.70
C ARG A 70 -10.55 -4.30 1.47
N GLU A 71 -10.65 -4.25 2.79
CA GLU A 71 -9.50 -4.00 3.67
C GLU A 71 -8.44 -5.10 3.54
N ALA A 72 -8.84 -6.37 3.57
CA ALA A 72 -7.91 -7.49 3.41
C ALA A 72 -7.19 -7.48 2.05
N ALA A 73 -7.89 -7.05 0.99
CA ALA A 73 -7.31 -6.93 -0.35
C ALA A 73 -6.28 -5.79 -0.42
N LEU A 74 -6.61 -4.62 0.14
CA LEU A 74 -5.65 -3.52 0.26
C LEU A 74 -4.46 -3.88 1.15
N GLU A 75 -4.67 -4.63 2.23
CA GLU A 75 -3.59 -5.06 3.11
C GLU A 75 -2.63 -6.05 2.43
N LEU A 76 -3.14 -6.94 1.57
CA LEU A 76 -2.30 -7.81 0.74
C LEU A 76 -1.45 -6.96 -0.22
N VAL A 77 -2.10 -6.11 -1.02
CA VAL A 77 -1.40 -5.32 -2.04
C VAL A 77 -0.45 -4.31 -1.43
N GLY A 78 -0.85 -3.65 -0.34
CA GLY A 78 0.00 -2.72 0.40
C GLY A 78 1.28 -3.37 0.93
N ARG A 79 1.18 -4.59 1.47
CA ARG A 79 2.38 -5.34 1.90
C ARG A 79 3.27 -5.71 0.71
N HIS A 80 2.67 -6.16 -0.39
CA HIS A 80 3.43 -6.50 -1.59
C HIS A 80 4.19 -5.28 -2.15
N ILE A 81 3.56 -4.11 -2.22
CA ILE A 81 4.19 -2.83 -2.65
C ILE A 81 5.30 -2.41 -1.69
N ALA A 82 5.08 -2.52 -0.38
CA ALA A 82 6.11 -2.16 0.61
C ALA A 82 7.38 -3.01 0.46
N SER A 83 7.24 -4.28 0.06
CA SER A 83 8.37 -5.16 -0.24
C SER A 83 8.92 -5.01 -1.67
N HIS A 84 8.11 -4.54 -2.62
CA HIS A 84 8.44 -4.39 -4.04
C HIS A 84 7.98 -3.01 -4.55
N PRO A 85 8.74 -1.93 -4.25
CA PRO A 85 8.29 -0.56 -4.57
C PRO A 85 8.11 -0.29 -6.07
N ASP A 86 8.73 -1.09 -6.94
CA ASP A 86 8.66 -1.02 -8.39
C ASP A 86 7.24 -1.27 -8.94
N VAL A 87 6.43 -2.08 -8.27
CA VAL A 87 5.03 -2.31 -8.67
C VAL A 87 4.07 -1.25 -8.13
N GLY A 88 4.53 -0.31 -7.30
CA GLY A 88 3.68 0.71 -6.67
C GLY A 88 2.85 1.50 -7.67
N LEU A 89 3.45 1.89 -8.80
CA LEU A 89 2.79 2.66 -9.86
C LEU A 89 1.63 1.87 -10.51
N GLN A 90 1.76 0.55 -10.66
CA GLN A 90 0.73 -0.31 -11.24
C GLN A 90 -0.57 -0.32 -10.40
N TYR A 91 -0.44 -0.18 -9.09
CA TYR A 91 -1.55 -0.24 -8.15
C TYR A 91 -2.06 1.14 -7.71
N PHE A 92 -1.29 2.21 -7.94
CA PHE A 92 -1.58 3.54 -7.43
C PHE A 92 -3.01 4.01 -7.71
N GLU A 93 -3.45 3.98 -8.97
CA GLU A 93 -4.81 4.40 -9.36
C GLU A 93 -5.88 3.69 -8.53
N LYS A 94 -5.80 2.35 -8.48
CA LYS A 94 -6.79 1.51 -7.83
C LYS A 94 -6.81 1.73 -6.31
N VAL A 95 -5.66 1.99 -5.69
CA VAL A 95 -5.56 2.31 -4.26
C VAL A 95 -6.07 3.72 -3.98
N ALA A 96 -5.77 4.70 -4.84
CA ALA A 96 -6.20 6.09 -4.70
C ALA A 96 -7.73 6.21 -4.72
N GLU A 97 -8.41 5.46 -5.60
CA GLU A 97 -9.87 5.38 -5.58
C GLU A 97 -10.45 4.95 -4.22
N ARG A 98 -9.72 4.14 -3.46
CA ARG A 98 -10.17 3.64 -2.14
C ARG A 98 -10.03 4.65 -1.01
N ILE A 99 -9.37 5.79 -1.23
CA ILE A 99 -9.34 6.88 -0.24
C ILE A 99 -10.77 7.39 0.04
N LYS A 100 -11.70 7.28 -0.91
CA LYS A 100 -13.10 7.72 -0.79
C LYS A 100 -14.07 6.59 -0.40
N ASP A 101 -13.55 5.44 0.05
CA ASP A 101 -14.36 4.30 0.44
C ASP A 101 -15.29 4.62 1.63
N MET A 102 -16.47 4.01 1.68
CA MET A 102 -17.41 4.20 2.80
C MET A 102 -16.87 3.63 4.13
N GLY A 103 -16.04 2.59 4.06
CA GLY A 103 -15.41 1.96 5.21
C GLY A 103 -14.19 2.74 5.70
N ILE A 104 -14.23 3.21 6.94
CA ILE A 104 -13.16 3.97 7.58
C ILE A 104 -11.82 3.20 7.54
N SER A 105 -11.83 1.89 7.84
CA SER A 105 -10.60 1.08 7.85
C SER A 105 -9.94 0.99 6.47
N VAL A 106 -10.75 0.95 5.41
CA VAL A 106 -10.30 0.95 4.01
C VAL A 106 -9.67 2.29 3.67
N ARG A 107 -10.30 3.43 4.02
CA ARG A 107 -9.74 4.77 3.81
C ARG A 107 -8.38 4.93 4.51
N LYS A 108 -8.29 4.55 5.80
CA LYS A 108 -7.03 4.58 6.57
C LYS A 108 -5.94 3.76 5.90
N ARG A 109 -6.30 2.57 5.39
CA ARG A 109 -5.35 1.69 4.72
C ARG A 109 -4.86 2.29 3.41
N ALA A 110 -5.76 2.81 2.58
CA ALA A 110 -5.41 3.44 1.31
C ALA A 110 -4.46 4.63 1.50
N ILE A 111 -4.77 5.52 2.46
CA ILE A 111 -3.91 6.68 2.81
C ILE A 111 -2.51 6.21 3.21
N LYS A 112 -2.41 5.20 4.08
CA LYS A 112 -1.10 4.67 4.52
C LYS A 112 -0.30 4.08 3.37
N ILE A 113 -0.93 3.29 2.49
CA ILE A 113 -0.26 2.70 1.33
C ILE A 113 0.29 3.79 0.41
N ILE A 114 -0.52 4.82 0.11
CA ILE A 114 -0.11 5.91 -0.79
C ILE A 114 1.00 6.75 -0.16
N ARG A 115 0.93 6.99 1.15
CA ARG A 115 2.02 7.62 1.90
C ARG A 115 3.31 6.81 1.76
N ASP A 116 3.23 5.50 2.00
CA ASP A 116 4.40 4.60 1.94
C ASP A 116 4.99 4.54 0.52
N MET A 117 4.17 4.57 -0.53
CA MET A 117 4.66 4.71 -1.92
C MET A 117 5.50 5.97 -2.13
N CYS A 118 5.09 7.11 -1.56
CA CYS A 118 5.79 8.39 -1.70
C CYS A 118 7.10 8.43 -0.90
N THR A 119 7.18 7.72 0.24
CA THR A 119 8.37 7.72 1.09
C THR A 119 9.38 6.64 0.70
N SER A 120 8.92 5.52 0.16
CA SER A 120 9.77 4.41 -0.30
C SER A 120 10.41 4.68 -1.66
N ASN A 121 9.86 5.58 -2.48
CA ASN A 121 10.41 5.92 -3.79
C ASN A 121 10.50 7.45 -3.96
N VAL A 122 11.72 7.98 -3.89
CA VAL A 122 12.01 9.42 -3.96
C VAL A 122 11.54 10.06 -5.27
N ASP A 123 11.55 9.28 -6.37
CA ASP A 123 11.14 9.73 -7.70
C ASP A 123 9.79 9.12 -8.10
N PHE A 124 8.91 8.83 -7.13
CA PHE A 124 7.59 8.29 -7.44
C PHE A 124 6.80 9.28 -8.34
N PRO A 125 6.49 8.91 -9.61
CA PRO A 125 5.97 9.87 -10.59
C PRO A 125 4.65 10.53 -10.18
N GLU A 126 3.85 9.82 -9.39
CA GLU A 126 2.53 10.26 -8.94
C GLU A 126 2.56 10.97 -7.57
N SER A 127 3.74 11.32 -7.04
CA SER A 127 3.87 11.95 -5.70
C SER A 127 2.99 13.18 -5.51
N THR A 128 2.92 14.07 -6.51
CA THR A 128 2.06 15.26 -6.44
C THR A 128 0.58 14.86 -6.35
N ARG A 129 0.14 13.92 -7.18
CA ARG A 129 -1.25 13.44 -7.17
C ARG A 129 -1.58 12.71 -5.88
N ALA A 130 -0.66 11.90 -5.36
CA ALA A 130 -0.76 11.24 -4.07
C ALA A 130 -1.02 12.24 -2.93
N CYS A 131 -0.24 13.33 -2.88
CA CYS A 131 -0.45 14.41 -1.92
C CYS A 131 -1.83 15.07 -2.08
N ILE A 132 -2.29 15.34 -3.30
CA ILE A 132 -3.62 15.92 -3.56
C ILE A 132 -4.73 14.98 -3.04
N GLU A 133 -4.65 13.69 -3.36
CA GLU A 133 -5.66 12.70 -2.92
C GLU A 133 -5.70 12.57 -1.40
N ILE A 134 -4.54 12.51 -0.71
CA ILE A 134 -4.49 12.47 0.76
C ILE A 134 -5.04 13.77 1.35
N MET A 135 -4.61 14.93 0.86
CA MET A 135 -5.03 16.24 1.36
C MET A 135 -6.53 16.49 1.18
N SER A 136 -7.14 15.90 0.14
CA SER A 136 -8.59 15.95 -0.08
C SER A 136 -9.41 15.37 1.10
N ARG A 137 -8.77 14.63 2.01
CA ARG A 137 -9.40 14.00 3.19
C ARG A 137 -9.20 14.78 4.49
N ILE A 138 -8.65 15.99 4.45
CA ILE A 138 -8.47 16.83 5.64
C ILE A 138 -9.80 17.17 6.35
N SER A 139 -10.92 17.16 5.61
CA SER A 139 -12.27 17.41 6.12
C SER A 139 -13.15 16.14 6.06
N ASP A 140 -12.55 14.95 6.16
CA ASP A 140 -13.30 13.69 6.26
C ASP A 140 -14.23 13.71 7.48
N GLU A 141 -15.40 13.09 7.39
CA GLU A 141 -16.38 13.05 8.51
C GLU A 141 -15.82 12.37 9.76
N GLU A 142 -14.88 11.46 9.59
CA GLU A 142 -14.23 10.72 10.66
C GLU A 142 -12.97 11.44 11.14
N SER A 143 -12.95 11.90 12.40
CA SER A 143 -11.79 12.60 12.99
C SER A 143 -10.51 11.78 12.91
N SER A 144 -10.59 10.46 13.06
CA SER A 144 -9.42 9.59 12.99
C SER A 144 -8.81 9.46 11.58
N ILE A 145 -9.50 9.94 10.54
CA ILE A 145 -8.94 10.16 9.20
C ILE A 145 -8.26 11.53 9.13
N GLN A 146 -8.92 12.58 9.63
CA GLN A 146 -8.34 13.93 9.68
C GLN A 146 -6.99 13.92 10.41
N ASP A 147 -6.92 13.27 11.58
CA ASP A 147 -5.70 13.10 12.36
C ASP A 147 -4.60 12.39 11.56
N LEU A 148 -4.97 11.36 10.77
CA LEU A 148 -4.03 10.63 9.93
C LEU A 148 -3.48 11.50 8.80
N VAL A 149 -4.32 12.33 8.17
CA VAL A 149 -3.91 13.28 7.13
C VAL A 149 -2.97 14.33 7.71
N CYS A 150 -3.35 14.96 8.82
CA CYS A 150 -2.53 15.94 9.54
C CYS A 150 -1.16 15.36 9.89
N LYS A 151 -1.15 14.16 10.49
CA LYS A 151 0.09 13.46 10.83
C LYS A 151 0.94 13.17 9.59
N THR A 152 0.33 12.70 8.50
CA THR A 152 1.05 12.39 7.25
C THR A 152 1.76 13.63 6.69
N PHE A 153 1.09 14.77 6.62
CA PHE A 153 1.71 16.00 6.13
C PHE A 153 2.72 16.60 7.11
N TYR A 154 2.51 16.39 8.41
CA TYR A 154 3.51 16.75 9.41
C TYR A 154 4.82 15.97 9.19
N GLU A 155 4.72 14.64 9.01
CA GLU A 155 5.84 13.76 8.68
C GLU A 155 6.52 14.19 7.36
N PHE A 156 5.76 14.58 6.34
CA PHE A 156 6.32 14.98 5.03
C PHE A 156 7.06 16.31 5.05
N TRP A 157 6.58 17.30 5.81
CA TRP A 157 7.07 18.68 5.72
C TRP A 157 7.98 19.09 6.87
N PHE A 158 7.79 18.50 8.05
CA PHE A 158 8.42 19.00 9.28
C PHE A 158 9.26 17.96 10.01
N GLU A 159 9.11 16.67 9.73
CA GLU A 159 10.03 15.67 10.27
C GLU A 159 11.28 15.55 9.39
N GLU A 160 12.45 15.67 10.02
CA GLU A 160 13.69 15.31 9.34
C GLU A 160 13.71 13.80 9.07
N PRO A 161 14.14 13.37 7.87
CA PRO A 161 14.26 11.95 7.56
C PRO A 161 15.30 11.33 8.50
N SER A 162 14.81 10.68 9.56
CA SER A 162 15.63 9.98 10.55
C SER A 162 16.32 8.78 9.89
N GLY A 163 17.47 9.04 9.25
CA GLY A 163 18.27 8.03 8.57
C GLY A 163 18.76 8.39 7.16
N ARG A 164 18.44 9.57 6.61
CA ARG A 164 19.23 10.05 5.46
C ARG A 164 20.58 10.54 5.97
N GLN A 165 21.56 9.65 6.04
CA GLN A 165 22.95 10.07 5.92
C GLN A 165 23.06 10.77 4.56
N TYR A 166 22.94 12.10 4.58
CA TYR A 166 23.41 12.95 3.49
C TYR A 166 24.92 12.71 3.39
N PHE A 167 25.32 11.69 2.64
CA PHE A 167 26.66 11.61 2.13
C PHE A 167 26.82 12.71 1.08
N GLY A 168 27.33 13.84 1.55
CA GLY A 168 28.16 14.75 0.76
C GLY A 168 27.42 15.70 -0.17
N ASN A 169 27.64 16.99 0.13
CA ASN A 169 27.48 18.16 -0.72
C ASN A 169 26.05 18.60 -1.05
N ASP A 170 25.51 19.50 -0.22
CA ASP A 170 25.41 20.86 -0.74
C ASP A 170 25.39 21.93 0.38
N SER A 171 26.24 22.93 0.16
CA SER A 171 26.28 24.28 0.73
C SER A 171 25.75 24.51 2.16
N SER A 172 26.69 24.65 3.10
CA SER A 172 26.51 25.47 4.29
C SER A 172 26.18 26.91 3.92
N VAL A 173 25.07 27.45 4.42
CA VAL A 173 24.79 28.89 4.38
C VAL A 173 25.79 29.60 5.31
N PRO A 174 26.56 30.60 4.83
CA PRO A 174 27.45 31.36 5.69
C PRO A 174 26.65 32.14 6.75
N LEU A 175 26.99 31.89 8.01
CA LEU A 175 26.59 32.71 9.16
C LEU A 175 27.20 34.11 9.02
N GLU A 176 26.49 35.03 8.36
CA GLU A 176 26.87 36.44 8.39
C GLU A 176 25.68 37.39 8.21
N VAL A 177 24.71 37.34 9.12
CA VAL A 177 23.88 38.52 9.48
C VAL A 177 23.68 38.54 10.99
N ALA A 178 24.77 38.71 11.72
CA ALA A 178 24.76 39.05 13.14
C ALA A 178 25.73 40.21 13.39
N ARG A 179 25.43 41.37 12.80
CA ARG A 179 25.68 42.71 13.36
C ARG A 179 25.32 43.75 12.32
N LYS A 180 24.21 44.46 12.57
CA LYS A 180 24.09 45.92 12.55
C LYS A 180 22.62 46.29 12.37
N THR A 181 21.98 46.62 13.48
CA THR A 181 21.18 47.86 13.55
C THR A 181 21.29 48.38 14.97
N GLU A 182 21.47 49.69 15.02
CA GLU A 182 21.67 50.56 16.17
C GLU A 182 20.50 50.54 17.15
#